data_AF-A0A7W7ZNY6-F1
#
_entry.id   AF-A0A7W7ZNY6-F1
#
_cell.length_a   1.000
_cell.length_b   1.000
_cell.length_c   1.000
_cell.angle_alpha   90.00
_cell.angle_beta   90.00
_cell.angle_gamma   90.00
#
_symmetry.space_group_name_H-M   'P 1'
#
loop_
_entity.id
_entity.type
_entity.pdbx_description
1 polymer ?
#
loop_
_entity_poly.entity_id
_entity_poly.type
_entity_poly.pdbx_seq_one_letter_code
_entity_poly.pdbx_strand_id
1 'polypeptide(L)'
;MRPQVIDELIEELKGVHSILPSAYSDVDDEDDDVFIEAGQIESEEVEVALSAVISVISKQCKLVQEPSSLSGLLELLFSPEDDLVSVAVNLEDAINGYFGELFGEDLDLADDYLTDLIDLLQQRRDKWTQRNG
;
A
#
# COMPACT_ATOMS: atom_id res chain seq x y z
N MET A 1 10.33 -10.98 -13.47
CA MET A 1 9.07 -10.53 -12.85
C MET A 1 8.02 -10.36 -13.94
N ARG A 2 6.76 -10.74 -13.70
CA ARG A 2 5.67 -10.58 -14.68
C ARG A 2 5.01 -9.21 -14.45
N PRO A 3 4.83 -8.36 -15.47
CA PRO A 3 4.18 -7.04 -15.32
C PRO A 3 2.80 -7.12 -14.67
N GLN A 4 2.05 -8.17 -15.02
CA GLN A 4 0.72 -8.45 -14.49
C GLN A 4 0.68 -8.49 -12.95
N VAL A 5 1.74 -8.99 -12.31
CA VAL A 5 1.83 -9.03 -10.84
C VAL A 5 2.02 -7.63 -10.27
N ILE A 6 2.78 -6.78 -10.96
CA ILE A 6 2.97 -5.38 -10.55
C ILE A 6 1.68 -4.59 -10.76
N ASP A 7 1.01 -4.78 -11.89
CA ASP A 7 -0.26 -4.11 -12.19
C ASP A 7 -1.33 -4.48 -11.15
N GLU A 8 -1.44 -5.75 -10.78
CA GLU A 8 -2.40 -6.17 -9.76
C GLU A 8 -2.03 -5.68 -8.36
N LEU A 9 -0.74 -5.70 -8.00
CA LEU A 9 -0.27 -5.11 -6.75
C LEU A 9 -0.64 -3.61 -6.67
N ILE A 10 -0.47 -2.87 -7.76
CA ILE A 10 -0.85 -1.45 -7.82
C ILE A 10 -2.37 -1.29 -7.62
N GLU A 11 -3.20 -2.07 -8.30
CA GLU A 11 -4.66 -1.95 -8.20
C GLU A 11 -5.18 -2.30 -6.79
N GLU A 12 -4.64 -3.35 -6.18
CA GLU A 12 -4.99 -3.73 -4.80
C GLU A 12 -4.54 -2.66 -3.79
N LEU A 13 -3.33 -2.10 -3.95
CA LEU A 13 -2.84 -1.00 -3.10
C LEU A 13 -3.66 0.29 -3.28
N LYS A 14 -4.16 0.59 -4.47
CA LYS A 14 -5.13 1.70 -4.67
C LYS A 14 -6.44 1.45 -3.94
N GLY A 15 -6.86 0.20 -3.82
CA GLY A 15 -8.01 -0.18 -2.99
C GLY A 15 -7.78 0.18 -1.53
N VAL A 16 -6.59 -0.13 -1.00
CA VAL A 16 -6.18 0.27 0.35
C VAL A 16 -6.09 1.80 0.48
N HIS A 17 -5.54 2.47 -0.53
CA HIS A 17 -5.45 3.94 -0.54
C HIS A 17 -6.83 4.59 -0.50
N SER A 18 -7.82 4.03 -1.21
CA SER A 18 -9.19 4.57 -1.21
C SER A 18 -9.93 4.44 0.14
N ILE A 19 -9.41 3.67 1.07
CA ILE A 19 -9.95 3.56 2.43
C ILE A 19 -9.12 4.34 3.45
N LEU A 20 -8.03 5.01 3.06
CA LEU A 20 -7.32 5.90 3.99
C LEU A 20 -8.10 7.23 4.14
N PRO A 21 -8.22 7.78 5.37
CA PRO A 21 -9.03 8.97 5.62
C PRO A 21 -8.59 10.22 4.83
N SER A 22 -7.30 10.37 4.51
CA SER A 22 -6.79 11.48 3.70
C SER A 22 -7.25 11.42 2.24
N ALA A 23 -7.48 10.22 1.69
CA ALA A 23 -8.09 10.04 0.36
C ALA A 23 -9.53 10.57 0.28
N TYR A 24 -10.20 10.77 1.42
CA TYR A 24 -11.52 11.39 1.51
C TYR A 24 -11.47 12.92 1.72
N SER A 25 -10.30 13.49 2.04
CA SER A 25 -10.18 14.92 2.31
C SER A 25 -10.10 15.80 1.05
N ASP A 26 -9.84 15.19 -0.10
CA ASP A 26 -9.84 15.86 -1.42
C ASP A 26 -11.15 15.70 -2.22
N VAL A 27 -12.17 15.03 -1.68
CA VAL A 27 -13.52 14.99 -2.29
C VAL A 27 -14.33 16.23 -1.87
N ASP A 28 -13.75 17.41 -2.09
CA ASP A 28 -14.43 18.71 -1.97
C ASP A 28 -14.91 19.20 -3.34
N ASP A 29 -15.29 18.27 -4.23
CA ASP A 29 -15.96 18.56 -5.50
C ASP A 29 -17.37 17.96 -5.49
N GLU A 30 -18.30 18.82 -5.08
CA GLU A 30 -19.70 18.94 -5.49
C GLU A 30 -20.55 17.63 -5.58
N ASP A 31 -21.54 17.55 -4.68
CA ASP A 31 -22.75 16.72 -4.76
C ASP A 31 -22.68 15.26 -4.28
N ASP A 32 -22.42 15.04 -2.98
CA ASP A 32 -23.33 14.34 -2.06
C ASP A 32 -22.64 14.21 -0.69
N ASP A 33 -23.32 14.64 0.38
CA ASP A 33 -22.86 14.69 1.77
C ASP A 33 -22.49 13.31 2.37
N VAL A 34 -21.38 12.71 1.95
CA VAL A 34 -20.73 11.61 2.67
C VAL A 34 -19.39 12.10 3.20
N PHE A 35 -19.48 13.04 4.15
CA PHE A 35 -18.39 13.31 5.08
C PHE A 35 -18.20 12.05 5.94
N ILE A 36 -17.24 11.20 5.57
CA ILE A 36 -16.71 10.20 6.50
C ILE A 36 -15.79 10.97 7.44
N GLU A 37 -16.23 11.17 8.69
CA GLU A 37 -15.37 11.75 9.72
C GLU A 37 -14.06 10.97 9.76
N ALA A 38 -12.91 11.65 9.74
CA ALA A 38 -11.55 11.08 9.78
C ALA A 38 -11.21 10.31 11.08
N GLY A 39 -12.21 9.72 11.73
CA GLY A 39 -12.11 8.81 12.87
C GLY A 39 -13.06 7.62 12.81
N GLN A 40 -13.63 7.30 11.63
CA GLN A 40 -14.44 6.10 11.44
C GLN A 40 -13.65 4.89 10.92
N ILE A 41 -12.48 5.11 10.34
CA ILE A 41 -11.61 4.05 9.81
C ILE A 41 -10.53 3.77 10.85
N GLU A 42 -10.51 2.55 11.36
CA GLU A 42 -9.53 2.10 12.36
C GLU A 42 -8.27 1.57 11.63
N SER A 43 -7.05 1.82 12.15
CA SER A 43 -5.81 1.21 11.61
C SER A 43 -5.95 -0.29 11.35
N GLU A 44 -6.69 -0.99 12.20
CA GLU A 44 -6.99 -2.43 12.06
C GLU A 44 -7.64 -2.74 10.70
N GLU A 45 -8.51 -1.88 10.18
CA GLU A 45 -9.14 -2.06 8.86
C GLU A 45 -8.09 -1.95 7.73
N VAL A 46 -7.16 -1.01 7.82
CA VAL A 46 -6.07 -0.82 6.86
C VAL A 46 -5.09 -2.00 6.93
N GLU A 47 -4.74 -2.47 8.14
CA GLU A 47 -3.90 -3.66 8.35
C GLU A 47 -4.53 -4.92 7.73
N VAL A 48 -5.83 -5.10 7.92
CA VAL A 48 -6.58 -6.22 7.32
C VAL A 48 -6.57 -6.12 5.80
N ALA A 49 -6.77 -4.92 5.25
CA ALA A 49 -6.74 -4.70 3.81
C ALA A 49 -5.36 -5.00 3.22
N LEU A 50 -4.27 -4.50 3.83
CA LEU A 50 -2.89 -4.82 3.40
C LEU A 50 -2.59 -6.32 3.52
N SER A 51 -3.03 -6.97 4.59
CA SER A 51 -2.91 -8.42 4.75
C SER A 51 -3.63 -9.20 3.64
N ALA A 52 -4.80 -8.71 3.21
CA ALA A 52 -5.53 -9.28 2.08
C ALA A 52 -4.75 -9.11 0.77
N VAL A 53 -4.19 -7.92 0.50
CA VAL A 53 -3.33 -7.67 -0.67
C VAL A 53 -2.17 -8.66 -0.70
N ILE A 54 -1.46 -8.81 0.41
CA ILE A 54 -0.34 -9.74 0.53
C ILE A 54 -0.77 -11.16 0.16
N SER A 55 -1.94 -11.60 0.66
CA SER A 55 -2.44 -12.94 0.40
C SER A 55 -2.85 -13.16 -1.06
N VAL A 56 -3.52 -12.19 -1.67
CA VAL A 56 -3.92 -12.23 -3.08
C VAL A 56 -2.68 -12.38 -3.97
N ILE A 57 -1.71 -11.48 -3.81
CA ILE A 57 -0.50 -11.47 -4.65
C ILE A 57 0.35 -12.71 -4.42
N SER A 58 0.47 -13.18 -3.18
CA SER A 58 1.28 -14.36 -2.85
C SER A 58 0.75 -15.64 -3.50
N LYS A 59 -0.58 -15.82 -3.55
CA LYS A 59 -1.24 -16.94 -4.23
C LYS A 59 -0.93 -16.94 -5.73
N GLN A 60 -0.92 -15.77 -6.36
CA GLN A 60 -0.61 -15.66 -7.78
C GLN A 60 0.86 -15.95 -8.10
N CYS A 61 1.75 -15.46 -7.25
CA CYS A 61 3.18 -15.68 -7.36
C CYS A 61 3.59 -17.12 -7.03
N LYS A 62 2.68 -17.94 -6.47
CA LYS A 62 2.95 -19.31 -6.01
C LYS A 62 4.16 -19.37 -5.09
N LEU A 63 4.25 -18.40 -4.18
CA LEU A 63 5.35 -18.33 -3.23
C LEU A 63 5.33 -19.56 -2.32
N VAL A 64 6.51 -20.11 -2.02
CA VAL A 64 6.66 -21.29 -1.16
C VAL A 64 6.25 -20.97 0.29
N GLN A 65 6.43 -19.71 0.67
CA GLN A 65 6.02 -19.15 1.95
C GLN A 65 5.32 -17.82 1.68
N GLU A 66 4.16 -17.64 2.28
CA GLU A 66 3.43 -16.39 2.26
C GLU A 66 4.17 -15.40 3.17
N PRO A 67 4.62 -14.25 2.64
CA PRO A 67 5.23 -13.21 3.45
C PRO A 67 4.20 -12.69 4.45
N SER A 68 4.65 -12.34 5.65
CA SER A 68 3.80 -11.81 6.72
C SER A 68 3.62 -10.30 6.66
N SER A 69 4.24 -9.64 5.69
CA SER A 69 4.29 -8.18 5.56
C SER A 69 4.40 -7.80 4.07
N LEU A 70 4.00 -6.57 3.74
CA LEU A 70 4.11 -5.98 2.41
C LEU A 70 5.58 -5.77 2.04
N SER A 71 6.41 -5.33 2.98
CA SER A 71 7.86 -5.24 2.84
C SER A 71 8.46 -6.59 2.45
N GLY A 72 8.09 -7.68 3.15
CA GLY A 72 8.53 -9.03 2.83
C GLY A 72 8.04 -9.52 1.47
N LEU A 73 6.82 -9.14 1.05
CA LEU A 73 6.35 -9.41 -0.30
C LEU A 73 7.21 -8.70 -1.35
N LEU A 74 7.51 -7.41 -1.13
CA LEU A 74 8.32 -6.63 -2.05
C LEU A 74 9.77 -7.14 -2.13
N GLU A 75 10.36 -7.61 -1.04
CA GLU A 75 11.69 -8.27 -1.06
C GLU A 75 11.72 -9.54 -1.92
N LEU A 76 10.60 -10.27 -2.01
CA LEU A 76 10.49 -11.46 -2.86
C LEU A 76 10.29 -11.10 -4.33
N LEU A 77 9.63 -9.97 -4.58
CA LEU A 77 9.29 -9.49 -5.92
C LEU A 77 10.41 -8.66 -6.56
N PHE A 78 11.14 -7.90 -5.73
CA PHE A 78 12.15 -6.92 -6.10
C PHE A 78 13.46 -7.18 -5.34
N SER A 79 14.47 -6.31 -5.52
CA SER A 79 15.70 -6.41 -4.73
C SER A 79 15.45 -5.89 -3.31
N PRO A 80 16.09 -6.42 -2.26
CA PRO A 80 15.98 -5.86 -0.90
C PRO A 80 16.50 -4.42 -0.76
N GLU A 81 17.41 -4.00 -1.65
CA GLU A 81 17.98 -2.64 -1.70
C GLU A 81 17.10 -1.64 -2.47
N ASP A 82 15.90 -2.07 -2.85
CA ASP A 82 14.98 -1.31 -3.67
C ASP A 82 14.22 -0.29 -2.80
N ASP A 83 14.03 0.92 -3.33
CA ASP A 83 13.29 2.00 -2.65
C ASP A 83 11.87 1.57 -2.26
N LEU A 84 11.25 0.66 -3.02
CA LEU A 84 9.95 0.07 -2.69
C LEU A 84 9.93 -0.63 -1.34
N VAL A 85 10.98 -1.41 -1.03
CA VAL A 85 11.05 -2.15 0.24
C VAL A 85 11.16 -1.17 1.39
N SER A 86 12.01 -0.14 1.24
CA SER A 86 12.17 0.90 2.26
C SER A 86 10.88 1.68 2.51
N VAL A 87 10.14 2.04 1.45
CA VAL A 87 8.87 2.76 1.59
C VAL A 87 7.80 1.87 2.25
N ALA A 88 7.74 0.58 1.90
CA ALA A 88 6.80 -0.33 2.52
C ALA A 88 7.09 -0.59 4.00
N VAL A 89 8.36 -0.64 4.41
CA VAL A 89 8.71 -0.69 5.84
C VAL A 89 8.20 0.57 6.55
N ASN A 90 8.43 1.76 5.98
CA ASN A 90 7.94 3.01 6.58
C ASN A 90 6.40 3.07 6.66
N LEU A 91 5.69 2.55 5.66
CA LEU A 91 4.23 2.42 5.67
C LEU A 91 3.77 1.48 6.79
N GLU A 92 4.38 0.30 6.89
CA GLU A 92 4.08 -0.66 7.96
C GLU A 92 4.35 -0.07 9.33
N ASP A 93 5.42 0.71 9.46
CA ASP A 93 5.78 1.41 10.69
C ASP A 93 4.81 2.54 11.04
N ALA A 94 4.27 3.25 10.04
CA ALA A 94 3.23 4.27 10.23
C ALA A 94 1.91 3.64 10.70
N ILE A 95 1.58 2.45 10.19
CA ILE A 95 0.36 1.71 10.55
C ILE A 95 0.50 0.99 11.90
N ASN A 96 1.58 0.23 12.11
CA ASN A 96 1.80 -0.62 13.30
C ASN A 96 2.39 0.14 14.51
N GLY A 97 2.98 1.30 14.27
CA GLY A 97 4.02 1.85 15.13
C GLY A 97 3.74 3.27 15.61
N TYR A 98 4.72 4.08 15.93
CA TYR A 98 6.08 3.68 16.21
C TYR A 98 6.33 3.51 17.72
N PHE A 99 5.40 2.90 18.46
CA PHE A 99 5.53 2.44 19.86
C PHE A 99 5.60 3.53 20.96
N GLY A 100 4.45 4.09 21.33
CA GLY A 100 4.33 4.77 22.61
C GLY A 100 2.97 5.39 22.86
N GLU A 101 2.14 4.69 23.63
CA GLU A 101 1.10 5.23 24.52
C GLU A 101 0.76 6.72 24.30
N LEU A 102 -0.37 7.02 23.65
CA LEU A 102 -1.10 8.31 23.61
C LEU A 102 -1.40 8.78 22.17
N PHE A 103 -2.40 8.16 21.54
CA PHE A 103 -3.20 8.69 20.42
C PHE A 103 -2.49 9.06 19.10
N GLY A 104 -2.98 8.44 18.02
CA GLY A 104 -2.96 9.02 16.68
C GLY A 104 -2.10 8.23 15.71
N GLU A 105 -2.73 7.27 15.06
CA GLU A 105 -2.31 6.76 13.75
C GLU A 105 -2.11 7.97 12.84
N ASP A 106 -0.88 8.23 12.39
CA ASP A 106 -0.61 9.27 11.41
C ASP A 106 -1.00 8.71 10.03
N LEU A 107 -2.32 8.62 9.81
CA LEU A 107 -2.90 8.08 8.58
C LEU A 107 -2.58 8.97 7.38
N ASP A 108 -2.31 10.25 7.60
CA ASP A 108 -1.78 11.15 6.57
C ASP A 108 -0.38 10.72 6.15
N LEU A 109 0.49 10.36 7.10
CA LEU A 109 1.81 9.82 6.80
C LEU A 109 1.74 8.44 6.13
N ALA A 110 0.79 7.59 6.52
CA ALA A 110 0.54 6.31 5.85
C ALA A 110 0.09 6.52 4.39
N ASP A 111 -0.73 7.53 4.13
CA ASP A 111 -1.18 7.91 2.80
C ASP A 111 -0.05 8.42 1.91
N ASP A 112 0.81 9.29 2.44
CA ASP A 112 2.02 9.76 1.75
C ASP A 112 2.89 8.56 1.33
N TYR A 113 3.17 7.62 2.25
CA TYR A 113 3.99 6.45 1.93
C TYR A 113 3.30 5.48 0.96
N LEU A 114 1.98 5.32 1.05
CA LEU A 114 1.24 4.46 0.14
C LEU A 114 1.20 5.07 -1.28
N THR A 115 1.03 6.39 -1.38
CA THR A 115 1.12 7.15 -2.63
C THR A 115 2.50 6.97 -3.27
N ASP A 116 3.57 7.23 -2.52
CA ASP A 116 4.95 7.08 -2.99
C ASP A 116 5.21 5.64 -3.47
N LEU A 117 4.72 4.65 -2.73
CA LEU A 117 4.88 3.24 -3.09
C LEU A 117 4.18 2.92 -4.43
N ILE A 118 2.94 3.37 -4.59
CA ILE A 118 2.16 3.18 -5.83
C ILE A 118 2.88 3.84 -7.01
N ASP A 119 3.36 5.07 -6.85
CA ASP A 119 4.06 5.82 -7.90
C ASP A 119 5.36 5.13 -8.32
N LEU A 120 6.16 4.66 -7.36
CA LEU A 120 7.38 3.92 -7.65
C LEU A 120 7.10 2.58 -8.36
N LEU A 121 6.04 1.87 -7.98
CA LEU A 121 5.61 0.65 -8.67
C LEU A 121 5.19 0.94 -10.11
N GLN A 122 4.42 2.00 -10.35
CA GLN A 122 4.02 2.44 -11.69
C GLN A 122 5.25 2.78 -12.55
N GLN A 123 6.18 3.58 -12.01
CA GLN A 123 7.42 3.92 -12.72
C GLN A 123 8.25 2.69 -13.08
N ARG A 124 8.31 1.69 -12.19
CA ARG A 124 8.99 0.41 -12.48
C ARG A 124 8.28 -0.38 -13.57
N ARG A 125 6.96 -0.47 -13.51
CA ARG A 125 6.17 -1.14 -14.54
C ARG A 125 6.39 -0.51 -15.91
N ASP A 126 6.42 0.82 -15.99
CA ASP A 126 6.65 1.55 -17.23
C ASP A 126 8.05 1.32 -17.78
N LYS A 127 9.07 1.42 -16.94
CA LYS A 127 10.47 1.12 -17.32
C LYS A 127 10.61 -0.32 -17.83
N TRP A 128 9.92 -1.28 -17.21
CA TRP A 128 9.95 -2.67 -17.64
C TRP A 128 9.27 -2.87 -19.00
N THR A 129 8.11 -2.24 -19.20
CA THR A 129 7.34 -2.32 -20.45
C THR A 129 8.11 -1.72 -21.61
N GLN A 130 8.75 -0.56 -21.41
CA GLN A 130 9.58 0.10 -22.43
C GLN A 130 10.84 -0.71 -22.81
N ARG A 131 11.35 -1.57 -21.91
CA ARG A 131 12.53 -2.41 -22.17
C ARG A 131 12.22 -3.73 -22.86
N ASN A 132 10.98 -4.22 -22.76
CA ASN A 132 10.59 -5.56 -23.23
C ASN A 132 9.45 -5.56 -24.28
N GLY A 133 8.93 -4.38 -24.63
CA GLY A 133 8.05 -4.16 -25.79
C GLY A 133 8.84 -3.78 -27.03
#